data_AF-A0A3D3USA8-F1
#
_entry.id   AF-A0A3D3USA8-F1
#
_cell.length_a   1.000
_cell.length_b   1.000
_cell.length_c   1.000
_cell.angle_alpha   90.00
_cell.angle_beta   90.00
_cell.angle_gamma   90.00
#
_symmetry.space_group_name_H-M   'P 1'
#
loop_
_entity.id
_entity.type
_entity.pdbx_description
1 polymer ?
#
loop_
_entity_poly.entity_id
_entity_poly.type
_entity_poly.pdbx_seq_one_letter_code
_entity_poly.pdbx_strand_id
1 'polypeptide(L)'
;PKVEMSKGQVITNIIPDFKAQRWVGLLGKILDAPFMDVCRSQIDIGYACDDLTLAERMPGFHWMTGYGDYMSELGYALKKVGIKWENLTA
;
A
#
# COMPACT_ATOMS: atom_id res chain seq x y z
N PRO A 1 -15.72 5.14 -14.09
CA PRO A 1 -14.83 5.46 -15.23
C PRO A 1 -13.46 4.83 -14.98
N LYS A 2 -12.81 4.27 -16.02
CA LYS A 2 -11.44 3.74 -15.90
C LYS A 2 -10.47 4.90 -15.67
N VAL A 3 -9.51 4.72 -14.75
CA VAL A 3 -8.37 5.63 -14.56
C VAL A 3 -7.12 4.93 -15.08
N GLU A 4 -6.41 5.58 -16.00
CA GLU A 4 -5.10 5.15 -16.47
C GLU A 4 -4.03 5.64 -15.49
N MET A 5 -3.82 4.88 -14.42
CA MET A 5 -2.74 5.18 -13.49
C MET A 5 -1.37 5.00 -14.17
N SER A 6 -0.43 5.91 -13.88
CA SER A 6 0.83 6.00 -14.61
C SER A 6 1.72 4.78 -14.34
N LYS A 7 2.05 4.02 -15.38
CA LYS A 7 3.01 2.91 -15.29
C LYS A 7 4.36 3.44 -14.81
N GLY A 8 4.99 2.68 -13.93
CA GLY A 8 6.26 3.02 -13.30
C GLY A 8 6.18 3.99 -12.13
N GLN A 9 4.99 4.51 -11.82
CA GLN A 9 4.77 5.37 -10.66
C GLN A 9 5.09 4.63 -9.37
N VAL A 10 5.93 5.24 -8.53
CA VAL A 10 6.16 4.79 -7.16
C VAL A 10 4.94 5.16 -6.32
N ILE A 11 4.47 4.22 -5.51
CA ILE A 11 3.30 4.38 -4.66
C ILE A 11 3.59 3.87 -3.26
N THR A 12 3.01 4.55 -2.29
CA THR A 12 2.96 4.13 -0.89
C THR A 12 1.66 3.40 -0.65
N ASN A 13 1.73 2.15 -0.17
CA ASN A 13 0.56 1.36 0.18
C ASN A 13 0.51 1.16 1.69
N ILE A 14 -0.66 1.41 2.29
CA ILE A 14 -0.91 1.17 3.71
C ILE A 14 -2.13 0.30 3.92
N ILE A 15 -2.03 -0.54 4.94
CA ILE A 15 -3.02 -1.53 5.35
C ILE A 15 -3.34 -1.22 6.83
N PRO A 16 -4.25 -0.26 7.09
CA PRO A 16 -4.59 0.14 8.44
C PRO A 16 -5.40 -0.96 9.14
N ASP A 17 -5.16 -1.14 10.44
CA ASP A 17 -6.07 -1.91 11.29
C ASP A 17 -7.20 -1.01 11.84
N PHE A 18 -8.37 -1.58 12.06
CA PHE A 18 -9.56 -0.85 12.52
C PHE A 18 -9.45 -0.31 13.96
N LYS A 19 -8.55 -0.86 14.78
CA LYS A 19 -8.33 -0.40 16.17
C LYS A 19 -7.29 0.70 16.24
N ALA A 20 -6.66 1.06 15.12
CA ALA A 20 -5.57 2.03 15.05
C ALA A 20 -4.43 1.70 16.05
N GLN A 21 -3.94 0.46 16.03
CA GLN A 21 -2.87 0.00 16.92
C GLN A 21 -1.58 -0.34 16.19
N ARG A 22 -1.66 -0.90 14.98
CA ARG A 22 -0.55 -1.30 14.13
C ARG A 22 -0.97 -1.24 12.67
N TRP A 23 -0.36 -0.32 11.94
CA TRP A 23 -0.52 -0.24 10.49
C TRP A 23 0.66 -0.91 9.80
N VAL A 24 0.36 -1.65 8.75
CA VAL A 24 1.36 -2.25 7.85
C VAL A 24 1.44 -1.38 6.61
N GLY A 25 2.61 -1.27 6.02
CA GLY A 25 2.73 -0.73 4.68
C GLY A 25 3.93 -1.23 3.92
N LEU A 26 3.92 -0.91 2.63
CA LEU A 26 4.95 -1.29 1.69
C LEU A 26 5.07 -0.24 0.59
N LEU A 27 6.29 -0.08 0.09
CA LEU A 27 6.56 0.66 -1.12
C LEU A 27 6.26 -0.24 -2.33
N GLY A 28 5.53 0.29 -3.29
CA GLY A 28 5.19 -0.41 -4.52
C GLY A 28 5.45 0.43 -5.76
N LYS A 29 5.34 -0.22 -6.92
CA LYS A 29 5.41 0.41 -8.24
C LYS A 29 4.26 -0.09 -9.08
N ILE A 30 3.56 0.83 -9.74
CA ILE A 30 2.50 0.47 -10.70
C ILE A 30 3.16 -0.17 -11.93
N LEU A 31 2.87 -1.45 -12.17
CA LEU A 31 3.37 -2.19 -13.33
C LEU A 31 2.42 -2.02 -14.52
N ASP A 32 1.11 -2.07 -14.25
CA ASP A 32 0.06 -1.90 -15.26
C ASP A 32 -1.22 -1.31 -14.67
N ALA A 33 -2.12 -0.82 -15.54
CA ALA A 33 -3.48 -0.40 -15.24
C ALA A 33 -4.46 -1.13 -16.18
N PRO A 34 -4.68 -2.44 -15.99
CA PRO A 34 -5.42 -3.27 -16.93
C PRO A 34 -6.89 -2.85 -17.04
N PHE A 35 -7.52 -3.25 -18.14
CA PHE A 35 -8.97 -3.08 -18.34
C PHE A 35 -9.63 -4.44 -18.50
N MET A 36 -9.71 -5.17 -17.38
CA MET A 36 -10.45 -6.44 -17.33
C MET A 36 -11.96 -6.18 -17.36
N ASP A 37 -12.75 -7.23 -17.61
CA ASP A 37 -14.22 -7.21 -17.76
C ASP A 37 -14.97 -6.94 -16.43
N VAL A 38 -14.59 -5.88 -15.73
CA VAL A 38 -15.14 -5.41 -14.47
C VAL A 38 -15.18 -3.88 -14.48
N CYS A 39 -16.30 -3.30 -14.04
CA CYS A 39 -16.49 -1.85 -13.99
C CYS A 39 -15.76 -1.20 -12.79
N ARG A 40 -14.42 -1.22 -12.82
CA ARG A 40 -13.51 -0.65 -11.79
C ARG A 40 -12.22 -0.12 -12.44
N SER A 41 -11.53 0.78 -11.74
CA SER A 41 -10.11 1.06 -12.01
C SER A 41 -9.26 -0.02 -11.35
N GLN A 42 -8.26 -0.50 -12.06
CA GLN A 42 -7.45 -1.65 -11.67
C GLN A 42 -5.98 -1.29 -11.86
N ILE A 43 -5.13 -1.78 -10.98
CA ILE A 43 -3.67 -1.61 -11.08
C ILE A 43 -3.00 -2.92 -10.67
N ASP A 44 -1.93 -3.24 -11.37
CA ASP A 44 -1.00 -4.29 -10.96
C ASP A 44 0.18 -3.62 -10.24
N ILE A 45 0.48 -4.08 -9.03
CA ILE A 45 1.51 -3.47 -8.18
C ILE A 45 2.64 -4.48 -7.98
N GLY A 46 3.86 -4.08 -8.32
CA GLY A 46 5.07 -4.79 -7.92
C GLY A 46 5.61 -4.23 -6.61
N TYR A 47 6.10 -5.10 -5.74
CA TYR A 47 6.72 -4.78 -4.46
C TYR A 47 7.87 -5.74 -4.16
N ALA A 48 8.69 -5.42 -3.16
CA ALA A 48 9.95 -6.13 -2.89
C ALA A 48 9.94 -7.02 -1.62
N CYS A 49 8.83 -7.08 -0.89
CA CYS A 49 8.68 -7.96 0.26
C CYS A 49 8.20 -9.36 -0.15
N ASP A 50 8.43 -10.35 0.72
CA ASP A 50 7.96 -11.71 0.55
C ASP A 50 6.41 -11.80 0.63
N ASP A 51 5.81 -12.50 -0.32
CA ASP A 51 4.34 -12.59 -0.48
C ASP A 51 3.67 -13.24 0.72
N LEU A 52 4.26 -14.31 1.27
CA LEU A 52 3.71 -15.01 2.42
C LEU A 52 3.75 -14.10 3.66
N THR A 53 4.87 -13.40 3.85
CA THR A 53 5.01 -12.40 4.91
C THR A 53 3.94 -11.30 4.79
N LEU A 54 3.71 -10.76 3.60
CA LEU A 54 2.64 -9.79 3.37
C LEU A 54 1.27 -10.36 3.75
N ALA A 55 0.96 -11.57 3.29
CA ALA A 55 -0.32 -12.22 3.53
C ALA A 55 -0.57 -12.52 5.02
N GLU A 56 0.47 -12.91 5.77
CA GLU A 56 0.37 -13.20 7.20
C GLU A 56 0.31 -11.93 8.06
N ARG A 57 0.91 -10.82 7.60
CA ARG A 57 1.03 -9.59 8.39
C ARG A 57 -0.11 -8.60 8.14
N MET A 58 -0.78 -8.65 6.99
CA MET A 58 -1.85 -7.72 6.66
C MET A 58 -3.01 -7.80 7.68
N PRO A 59 -3.38 -6.70 8.37
CA PRO A 59 -4.44 -6.70 9.38
C PRO A 59 -5.85 -6.83 8.78
N GLY A 60 -5.98 -6.75 7.46
CA GLY A 60 -7.24 -6.86 6.73
C GLY A 60 -7.04 -6.66 5.23
N PHE A 61 -8.15 -6.56 4.51
CA PHE A 61 -8.18 -6.45 3.04
C PHE A 61 -8.42 -5.01 2.53
N HIS A 62 -8.56 -4.02 3.42
CA HIS A 62 -8.70 -2.61 3.02
C HIS A 62 -7.33 -1.95 2.95
N TRP A 63 -7.07 -1.36 1.79
CA TRP A 63 -5.80 -0.72 1.47
C TRP A 63 -6.05 0.75 1.14
N MET A 64 -5.08 1.59 1.46
CA MET A 64 -5.00 2.95 0.92
C MET A 64 -3.69 3.10 0.16
N THR A 65 -3.77 3.68 -1.04
CA THR A 65 -2.64 3.84 -1.95
C THR A 65 -2.46 5.31 -2.27
N GLY A 66 -1.24 5.83 -2.13
CA GLY A 66 -0.87 7.21 -2.44
C GLY A 66 0.29 7.28 -3.44
N TYR A 67 0.25 8.24 -4.37
CA TYR A 67 1.34 8.48 -5.32
C TYR A 67 2.55 9.13 -4.64
N GLY A 68 3.72 8.51 -4.77
CA GLY A 68 4.96 8.94 -4.14
C GLY A 68 5.43 7.97 -3.06
N ASP A 69 6.67 8.16 -2.63
CA ASP A 69 7.24 7.50 -1.46
C ASP A 69 7.03 8.41 -0.24
N TYR A 70 6.19 7.96 0.69
CA TYR A 70 5.90 8.63 1.96
C TYR A 70 6.12 7.71 3.16
N MET A 71 6.94 6.66 3.01
CA MET A 71 7.12 5.66 4.06
C MET A 71 7.74 6.27 5.33
N SER A 72 8.58 7.29 5.16
CA SER A 72 9.21 8.04 6.26
C SER A 72 8.22 8.96 6.98
N GLU A 73 7.43 9.72 6.22
CA GLU A 73 6.41 10.65 6.71
C GLU A 73 5.31 9.90 7.47
N LEU A 74 4.87 8.75 6.94
CA LEU A 74 3.93 7.87 7.63
C LEU A 74 4.50 7.35 8.94
N GLY A 75 5.72 6.82 8.93
CA GLY A 75 6.37 6.36 10.15
C GLY A 75 6.49 7.46 11.21
N TYR A 76 6.82 8.69 10.79
CA TYR A 76 6.84 9.86 11.67
C TYR A 76 5.46 10.18 12.22
N ALA A 77 4.44 10.28 11.36
CA ALA A 77 3.08 10.67 11.76
C ALA A 77 2.43 9.63 12.68
N LEU A 78 2.52 8.33 12.36
CA LEU A 78 1.96 7.24 13.15
C LEU A 78 2.59 7.18 14.55
N LYS A 79 3.92 7.39 14.63
CA LYS A 79 4.62 7.50 15.91
C LYS A 79 4.06 8.64 16.78
N LYS A 80 3.69 9.78 16.19
CA LYS A 80 3.12 10.92 16.94
C LYS A 80 1.74 10.63 17.53
N VAL A 81 0.97 9.75 16.91
CA VAL A 81 -0.38 9.37 17.37
C VAL A 81 -0.42 8.01 18.09
N GLY A 82 0.74 7.41 18.37
CA GLY A 82 0.84 6.17 19.15
C GLY A 82 0.47 4.89 18.37
N ILE A 83 0.40 4.95 17.04
CA ILE A 83 0.12 3.80 16.18
C ILE A 83 1.45 3.15 15.79
N LYS A 84 1.57 1.82 15.94
CA LYS A 84 2.77 1.09 15.49
C LYS A 84 2.85 1.09 13.97
N TRP A 85 4.05 1.27 13.45
CA TRP A 85 4.32 1.23 12.02
C TRP A 85 5.18 0.02 11.66
N GLU A 86 4.69 -0.80 10.74
CA GLU A 86 5.41 -1.95 10.20
C GLU A 86 5.62 -1.75 8.69
N ASN A 87 6.82 -1.32 8.33
CA ASN A 87 7.24 -1.17 6.94
C ASN A 87 7.85 -2.50 6.46
N LEU A 88 7.17 -3.18 5.52
CA LEU A 88 7.62 -4.47 4.99
C LEU A 88 8.72 -4.35 3.92
N THR A 89 9.02 -3.13 3.47
CA THR A 89 10.01 -2.83 2.43
C THR A 89 11.14 -1.93 2.94
N ALA A 90 11.25 -1.75 4.26
CA ALA A 90 12.35 -1.04 4.91
C ALA A 90 13.65 -1.84 4.89
#